data_AF-A0A388Q5S8-F1
#
_entry.id   AF-A0A388Q5S8-F1
#
_cell.length_a   1.000
_cell.length_b   1.000
_cell.length_c   1.000
_cell.angle_alpha   90.00
_cell.angle_beta   90.00
_cell.angle_gamma   90.00
#
_symmetry.space_group_name_H-M   'P 1'
#
loop_
_entity.id
_entity.type
_entity.pdbx_description
1 polymer ?
#
loop_
_entity_poly.entity_id
_entity_poly.type
_entity_poly.pdbx_seq_one_letter_code
_entity_poly.pdbx_strand_id
1 'polypeptide(L)'
;MFKDSAERLLDPSKKFIPKAPFTFELMTSKLTVPQFEDIEVSVKMNGKTLPDNVTISYNGQDVMMQMKEGSIFTHTFYKLSKDTKFNFSAAGFSSESYSIHILQKPVIKQFKVSVDYPEYTGRKDEVLDNIGDIIAPQGTSLAWVFSTENTDNIEFLLGSGNPVSMGKQGSSFFYGYKFMRDTNYSILVSNKQIERKDSLHYNVSVIPDQFPSINVQQYNDSLTGDYVLFVGEAGDDYGVKNVSLNYSIQKTNEKGVITGPAKNGSMAVPVKPGPSVQFNQFLDITQLNLEAGDKLTYYFSACDNDGVNGTKCTKSVTFNYEKPTEKKLDSILEKNQEQINKDLNNTSKQADKMDKEIKQMQEKLLQKNELDWEDKKKMEELMERNENMQKQIENIKKKF
;
A
#
# COMPACT_ATOMS: atom_id res chain seq x y z
N MET A 1 27.45 -13.08 89.73
CA MET A 1 27.77 -11.64 89.92
C MET A 1 29.24 -11.55 90.32
N PHE A 2 29.94 -10.48 89.91
CA PHE A 2 31.38 -10.22 90.16
C PHE A 2 32.39 -10.93 89.23
N LYS A 3 32.28 -10.69 87.92
CA LYS A 3 33.47 -10.70 87.03
C LYS A 3 33.49 -9.51 86.05
N ASP A 4 32.31 -8.99 85.66
CA ASP A 4 32.20 -7.78 84.84
C ASP A 4 32.53 -6.46 85.57
N SER A 5 32.62 -6.49 86.91
CA SER A 5 32.87 -5.29 87.70
C SER A 5 34.33 -4.82 87.69
N ALA A 6 35.28 -5.71 87.34
CA ALA A 6 36.71 -5.46 87.44
C ALA A 6 37.34 -4.87 86.16
N GLU A 7 36.71 -5.02 84.99
CA GLU A 7 37.18 -4.39 83.74
C GLU A 7 36.82 -2.90 83.62
N ARG A 8 35.95 -2.38 84.50
CA ARG A 8 35.46 -0.99 84.48
C ARG A 8 36.42 0.07 85.03
N LEU A 9 37.57 -0.33 85.59
CA LEU A 9 38.49 0.58 86.31
C LEU A 9 39.77 0.94 85.54
N LEU A 10 40.00 0.37 84.34
CA LEU A 10 41.28 0.50 83.63
C LEU A 10 41.26 1.35 82.35
N ASP A 11 40.13 1.93 81.95
CA ASP A 11 40.08 2.84 80.78
C ASP A 11 38.86 3.82 80.84
N PRO A 12 39.03 5.04 81.37
CA PRO A 12 37.95 6.03 81.53
C PRO A 12 37.41 6.61 80.21
N SER A 13 37.97 6.21 79.06
CA SER A 13 37.66 6.79 77.75
C SER A 13 36.71 5.94 76.89
N LYS A 14 36.38 4.71 77.30
CA LYS A 14 35.42 3.86 76.58
C LYS A 14 33.99 4.10 77.06
N LYS A 15 33.22 4.90 76.31
CA LYS A 15 31.75 4.89 76.37
C LYS A 15 31.25 3.46 76.14
N PHE A 16 30.82 2.80 77.21
CA PHE A 16 30.23 1.47 77.15
C PHE A 16 28.78 1.63 76.63
N ILE A 17 28.60 1.50 75.32
CA ILE A 17 27.27 1.49 74.70
C ILE A 17 26.63 0.15 75.09
N PRO A 18 25.55 0.11 75.90
CA PRO A 18 24.89 -1.15 76.23
C PRO A 18 24.47 -1.84 74.93
N LYS A 19 24.76 -3.15 74.82
CA LYS A 19 24.31 -3.93 73.66
C LYS A 19 22.78 -4.02 73.71
N ALA A 20 22.13 -3.73 72.58
CA ALA A 20 20.68 -3.82 72.47
C ALA A 20 20.19 -5.23 72.87
N PRO A 21 19.05 -5.35 73.58
CA PRO A 21 18.49 -6.65 73.96
C PRO A 21 17.83 -7.41 72.78
N PHE A 22 17.88 -6.82 71.59
CA PHE A 22 17.35 -7.32 70.33
C PHE A 22 18.27 -6.96 69.15
N THR A 23 18.06 -7.61 68.01
CA THR A 23 18.71 -7.33 66.72
C THR A 23 17.66 -7.07 65.65
N PHE A 24 18.03 -6.23 64.68
CA PHE A 24 17.24 -5.99 63.46
C PHE A 24 17.68 -7.00 62.40
N GLU A 25 16.80 -7.91 62.01
CA GLU A 25 17.02 -8.84 60.90
C GLU A 25 16.25 -8.35 59.67
N LEU A 26 16.96 -7.77 58.69
CA LEU A 26 16.35 -7.34 57.43
C LEU A 26 15.87 -8.59 56.68
N MET A 27 14.56 -8.69 56.47
CA MET A 27 13.93 -9.81 55.76
C MET A 27 13.91 -9.60 54.23
N THR A 28 13.94 -8.35 53.78
CA THR A 28 13.95 -8.02 52.35
C THR A 28 15.32 -8.32 51.74
N SER A 29 15.41 -9.39 50.97
CA SER A 29 16.68 -9.89 50.39
C SER A 29 17.18 -9.08 49.20
N LYS A 30 16.30 -8.38 48.47
CA LYS A 30 16.65 -7.54 47.31
C LYS A 30 16.22 -6.10 47.55
N LEU A 31 17.17 -5.22 47.81
CA LEU A 31 16.97 -3.77 47.94
C LEU A 31 17.20 -3.05 46.59
N THR A 32 16.64 -3.62 45.53
CA THR A 32 16.78 -3.08 44.17
C THR A 32 15.41 -3.02 43.52
N VAL A 33 15.04 -1.84 43.00
CA VAL A 33 13.71 -1.62 42.40
C VAL A 33 13.83 -0.72 41.17
N PRO A 34 13.06 -0.96 40.09
CA PRO A 34 12.97 -0.04 38.96
C PRO A 34 12.50 1.36 39.37
N GLN A 35 12.96 2.36 38.65
CA GLN A 35 12.56 3.74 38.89
C GLN A 35 11.02 3.91 38.82
N PHE A 36 10.48 4.67 39.77
CA PHE A 36 9.05 4.95 39.95
C PHE A 36 8.17 3.76 40.34
N GLU A 37 8.77 2.63 40.72
CA GLU A 37 8.05 1.52 41.36
C GLU A 37 8.14 1.59 42.89
N ASP A 38 7.26 0.83 43.53
CA ASP A 38 7.15 0.74 44.99
C ASP A 38 7.98 -0.44 45.50
N ILE A 39 8.52 -0.33 46.72
CA ILE A 39 9.23 -1.43 47.40
C ILE A 39 8.81 -1.51 48.87
N GLU A 40 8.32 -2.67 49.29
CA GLU A 40 8.06 -2.97 50.70
C GLU A 40 9.33 -3.52 51.35
N VAL A 41 9.81 -2.81 52.38
CA VAL A 41 10.93 -3.24 53.22
C VAL A 41 10.37 -3.83 54.50
N SER A 42 10.83 -5.03 54.84
CA SER A 42 10.42 -5.77 56.04
C SER A 42 11.63 -6.05 56.94
N VAL A 43 11.47 -5.82 58.24
CA VAL A 43 12.46 -6.14 59.28
C VAL A 43 11.82 -6.98 60.36
N LYS A 44 12.52 -8.03 60.79
CA LYS A 44 12.11 -8.88 61.91
C LYS A 44 12.95 -8.56 63.14
N MET A 45 12.30 -8.42 64.28
CA MET A 45 12.98 -8.20 65.55
C MET A 45 13.22 -9.53 66.26
N ASN A 46 14.48 -9.83 66.57
CA ASN A 46 14.86 -11.02 67.34
C ASN A 46 15.54 -10.60 68.65
N GLY A 47 15.21 -11.20 69.79
CA GLY A 47 15.80 -10.80 71.06
C GLY A 47 15.09 -11.36 72.28
N LYS A 48 15.63 -11.05 73.47
CA LYS A 48 15.01 -11.40 74.75
C LYS A 48 13.87 -10.46 75.14
N THR A 49 13.95 -9.22 74.67
CA THR A 49 12.94 -8.18 74.89
C THR A 49 12.75 -7.47 73.55
N LEU A 50 11.56 -7.55 72.99
CA LEU A 50 11.24 -6.99 71.68
C LEU A 50 10.60 -5.60 71.84
N PRO A 51 10.87 -4.65 70.94
CA PRO A 51 10.25 -3.34 70.97
C PRO A 51 8.80 -3.39 70.46
N ASP A 52 7.93 -2.55 71.03
CA ASP A 52 6.53 -2.41 70.59
C ASP A 52 6.40 -1.69 69.24
N ASN A 53 7.33 -0.76 68.96
CA ASN A 53 7.33 0.04 67.74
C ASN A 53 8.74 0.09 67.14
N VAL A 54 8.81 0.03 65.81
CA VAL A 54 10.03 0.26 65.04
C VAL A 54 9.79 1.46 64.12
N THR A 55 10.79 2.32 64.02
CA THR A 55 10.80 3.49 63.14
C THR A 55 11.83 3.25 62.04
N ILE A 56 11.51 3.63 60.80
CA ILE A 56 12.44 3.67 59.69
C ILE A 56 12.80 5.13 59.42
N SER A 57 14.10 5.43 59.35
CA SER A 57 14.58 6.78 59.10
C SER A 57 15.20 6.83 57.70
N TYR A 58 14.76 7.77 56.87
CA TYR A 58 15.27 7.98 55.51
C TYR A 58 15.01 9.44 55.07
N ASN A 59 15.89 10.00 54.24
CA ASN A 59 15.79 11.41 53.77
C ASN A 59 15.58 12.45 54.89
N GLY A 60 16.08 12.18 56.10
CA GLY A 60 15.91 13.06 57.27
C GLY A 60 14.52 13.01 57.91
N GLN A 61 13.69 12.02 57.55
CA GLN A 61 12.37 11.77 58.12
C GLN A 61 12.33 10.44 58.84
N ASP A 62 11.59 10.41 59.95
CA ASP A 62 11.37 9.23 60.78
C ASP A 62 9.91 8.79 60.62
N VAL A 63 9.70 7.57 60.13
CA VAL A 63 8.37 7.02 59.87
C VAL A 63 8.14 5.77 60.70
N MET A 64 7.03 5.73 61.45
CA MET A 64 6.67 4.54 62.22
C MET A 64 6.24 3.41 61.26
N MET A 65 6.88 2.24 61.41
CA MET A 65 6.60 1.09 60.56
C MET A 65 5.31 0.38 61.01
N GLN A 66 4.65 -0.31 60.08
CA GLN A 66 3.47 -1.11 60.38
C GLN A 66 3.88 -2.46 60.96
N MET A 67 3.33 -2.83 62.12
CA MET A 67 3.55 -4.15 62.72
C MET A 67 2.68 -5.21 62.04
N LYS A 68 3.31 -6.28 61.55
CA LYS A 68 2.70 -7.54 61.10
C LYS A 68 2.92 -8.64 62.16
N GLU A 69 2.34 -9.81 61.95
CA GLU A 69 2.50 -10.95 62.87
C GLU A 69 3.97 -11.36 63.04
N GLY A 70 4.32 -11.89 64.23
CA GLY A 70 5.65 -12.46 64.48
C GLY A 70 6.77 -11.42 64.68
N SER A 71 6.44 -10.21 65.16
CA SER A 71 7.41 -9.10 65.37
C SER A 71 8.11 -8.66 64.09
N ILE A 72 7.37 -8.69 62.99
CA ILE A 72 7.79 -8.20 61.67
C ILE A 72 7.21 -6.81 61.50
N PHE A 73 8.05 -5.86 61.09
CA PHE A 73 7.63 -4.49 60.80
C PHE A 73 7.88 -4.19 59.33
N THR A 74 6.92 -3.54 58.68
CA THR A 74 6.98 -3.24 57.25
C THR A 74 6.79 -1.77 56.96
N HIS A 75 7.46 -1.29 55.91
CA HIS A 75 7.28 0.04 55.37
C HIS A 75 7.38 -0.01 53.85
N THR A 76 6.47 0.67 53.16
CA THR A 76 6.50 0.77 51.70
C THR A 76 7.04 2.12 51.28
N PHE A 77 8.10 2.10 50.47
CA PHE A 77 8.57 3.27 49.77
C PHE A 77 7.82 3.37 48.44
N TYR A 78 7.11 4.47 48.24
CA TYR A 78 6.31 4.69 47.03
C TYR A 78 7.09 5.47 45.97
N LYS A 79 7.02 5.00 44.72
CA LYS A 79 7.52 5.67 43.51
C LYS A 79 8.94 6.25 43.66
N LEU A 80 9.89 5.45 44.13
CA LEU A 80 11.25 5.92 44.35
C LEU A 80 11.92 6.32 43.02
N SER A 81 12.53 7.50 42.99
CA SER A 81 13.21 8.04 41.79
C SER A 81 14.73 8.04 41.88
N LYS A 82 15.28 7.92 43.09
CA LYS A 82 16.72 7.96 43.40
C LYS A 82 17.08 6.97 44.52
N ASP A 83 18.33 6.55 44.53
CA ASP A 83 18.88 5.71 45.60
C ASP A 83 18.60 6.33 46.96
N THR A 84 18.06 5.52 47.86
CA THR A 84 17.58 5.98 49.17
C THR A 84 18.24 5.17 50.26
N LYS A 85 19.01 5.86 51.12
CA LYS A 85 19.58 5.26 52.32
C LYS A 85 18.56 5.30 53.46
N PHE A 86 18.51 4.23 54.23
CA PHE A 86 17.64 4.13 55.38
C PHE A 86 18.30 3.34 56.52
N ASN A 87 17.77 3.47 57.72
CA ASN A 87 18.09 2.63 58.87
C ASN A 87 16.83 2.46 59.73
N PHE A 88 16.86 1.44 60.60
CA PHE A 88 15.80 1.20 61.57
C PHE A 88 16.23 1.73 62.94
N SER A 89 15.27 2.18 63.73
CA SER A 89 15.47 2.56 65.12
C SER A 89 14.32 2.10 66.01
N ALA A 90 14.67 1.60 67.20
CA ALA A 90 13.71 1.18 68.20
C ALA A 90 14.33 1.30 69.60
N ALA A 91 13.56 1.75 70.59
CA ALA A 91 13.97 1.85 72.00
C ALA A 91 15.36 2.51 72.22
N GLY A 92 15.71 3.53 71.43
CA GLY A 92 17.00 4.24 71.52
C GLY A 92 18.19 3.55 70.85
N PHE A 93 17.98 2.41 70.19
CA PHE A 93 18.99 1.69 69.40
C PHE A 93 18.70 1.82 67.91
N SER A 94 19.75 1.80 67.09
CA SER A 94 19.65 1.88 65.63
C SER A 94 20.32 0.68 64.97
N SER A 95 19.79 0.26 63.83
CA SER A 95 20.43 -0.74 62.97
C SER A 95 21.63 -0.15 62.23
N GLU A 96 22.33 -1.02 61.50
CA GLU A 96 23.21 -0.59 60.41
C GLU A 96 22.42 0.17 59.34
N SER A 97 23.13 0.94 58.49
CA SER A 97 22.50 1.64 57.38
C SER A 97 22.40 0.73 56.16
N TYR A 98 21.21 0.72 55.57
CA TYR A 98 20.89 0.02 54.34
C TYR A 98 20.66 1.02 53.19
N SER A 99 20.75 0.55 51.95
CA SER A 99 20.52 1.38 50.77
C SER A 99 19.61 0.65 49.78
N ILE A 100 18.57 1.35 49.32
CA ILE A 100 17.76 0.94 48.18
C ILE A 100 18.43 1.50 46.94
N HIS A 101 18.71 0.62 45.98
CA HIS A 101 19.29 0.95 44.67
C HIS A 101 18.21 1.01 43.60
N ILE A 102 18.15 2.12 42.87
CA ILE A 102 17.17 2.33 41.81
C ILE A 102 17.75 1.93 40.46
N LEU A 103 17.07 1.02 39.77
CA LEU A 103 17.40 0.68 38.39
C LEU A 103 16.78 1.72 37.46
N GLN A 104 17.63 2.44 36.73
CA GLN A 104 17.17 3.46 35.79
C GLN A 104 16.38 2.80 34.67
N LYS A 105 15.16 3.29 34.41
CA LYS A 105 14.33 2.73 33.34
C LYS A 105 14.83 3.23 31.98
N PRO A 106 15.06 2.35 30.99
CA PRO A 106 15.33 2.80 29.63
C PRO A 106 14.06 3.39 29.00
N VAL A 107 14.16 4.56 28.39
CA VAL A 107 13.01 5.31 27.84
C VAL A 107 13.36 5.89 26.47
N ILE A 108 12.43 5.76 25.51
CA ILE A 108 12.45 6.52 24.26
C ILE A 108 11.79 7.88 24.52
N LYS A 109 12.54 8.97 24.36
CA LYS A 109 12.03 10.34 24.54
C LYS A 109 11.22 10.79 23.33
N GLN A 110 11.77 10.54 22.14
CA GLN A 110 11.18 10.90 20.85
C GLN A 110 11.80 10.04 19.76
N PHE A 111 11.12 9.95 18.62
CA PHE A 111 11.69 9.38 17.42
C PHE A 111 11.22 10.10 16.17
N LYS A 112 12.03 10.01 15.13
CA LYS A 112 11.72 10.52 13.79
C LYS A 112 11.83 9.39 12.78
N VAL A 113 11.02 9.43 11.73
CA VAL A 113 11.11 8.52 10.60
C VAL A 113 11.32 9.32 9.34
N SER A 114 12.46 9.14 8.69
CA SER A 114 12.70 9.69 7.35
C SER A 114 12.10 8.72 6.34
N VAL A 115 11.25 9.24 5.46
CA VAL A 115 10.52 8.50 4.44
C VAL A 115 11.10 8.87 3.09
N ASP A 116 11.78 7.91 2.47
CA ASP A 116 12.38 8.01 1.14
C ASP A 116 11.52 7.22 0.15
N TYR A 117 10.76 7.97 -0.66
CA TYR A 117 9.82 7.37 -1.60
C TYR A 117 10.52 6.97 -2.91
N PRO A 118 10.07 5.90 -3.59
CA PRO A 118 10.62 5.57 -4.90
C PRO A 118 10.44 6.72 -5.89
N GLU A 119 11.50 7.08 -6.62
CA GLU A 119 11.53 8.24 -7.52
C GLU A 119 10.37 8.26 -8.54
N TYR A 120 10.00 7.08 -9.06
CA TYR A 120 8.96 6.93 -10.08
C TYR A 120 7.58 7.38 -9.58
N THR A 121 7.37 7.43 -8.25
CA THR A 121 6.11 7.86 -7.64
C THR A 121 5.93 9.38 -7.70
N GLY A 122 6.99 10.14 -7.96
CA GLY A 122 6.99 11.61 -7.96
C GLY A 122 6.71 12.26 -6.60
N ARG A 123 6.65 11.47 -5.52
CA ARG A 123 6.47 11.97 -4.15
C ARG A 123 7.76 12.57 -3.63
N LYS A 124 7.62 13.60 -2.79
CA LYS A 124 8.76 14.20 -2.09
C LYS A 124 8.98 13.48 -0.78
N ASP A 125 10.24 13.27 -0.45
CA ASP A 125 10.64 12.72 0.85
C ASP A 125 10.14 13.60 1.99
N GLU A 126 9.79 12.95 3.10
CA GLU A 126 9.27 13.61 4.29
C GLU A 126 9.88 13.03 5.56
N VAL A 127 9.72 13.77 6.66
CA VAL A 127 10.14 13.32 7.99
C VAL A 127 8.93 13.37 8.92
N LEU A 128 8.62 12.22 9.51
CA LEU A 128 7.52 12.06 10.44
C LEU A 128 8.04 12.07 11.87
N ASP A 129 7.41 12.85 12.75
CA ASP A 129 7.79 12.99 14.17
C ASP A 129 6.84 12.17 15.06
N ASN A 130 7.39 11.17 15.76
CA ASN A 130 6.67 10.24 16.66
C ASN A 130 5.49 9.50 16.02
N ILE A 131 5.48 9.32 14.70
CA ILE A 131 4.48 8.53 13.97
C ILE A 131 5.09 7.15 13.68
N GLY A 132 4.48 6.11 14.25
CA GLY A 132 4.93 4.73 14.07
C GLY A 132 4.15 3.95 13.02
N ASP A 133 2.85 4.18 12.88
CA ASP A 133 2.05 3.55 11.83
C ASP A 133 2.17 4.34 10.52
N ILE A 134 2.62 3.67 9.46
CA ILE A 134 3.00 4.32 8.20
C ILE A 134 2.32 3.62 7.02
N ILE A 135 1.74 4.41 6.11
CA ILE A 135 1.22 3.93 4.83
C ILE A 135 2.09 4.49 3.71
N ALA A 136 2.70 3.62 2.92
CA ALA A 136 3.63 4.05 1.87
C ALA A 136 3.56 3.14 0.62
N PRO A 137 3.95 3.67 -0.57
CA PRO A 137 4.12 2.84 -1.77
C PRO A 137 5.15 1.72 -1.58
N GLN A 138 4.99 0.64 -2.33
CA GLN A 138 5.96 -0.44 -2.38
C GLN A 138 7.36 0.06 -2.75
N GLY A 139 8.37 -0.42 -2.02
CA GLY A 139 9.76 -0.04 -2.22
C GLY A 139 10.16 1.25 -1.51
N THR A 140 9.29 1.86 -0.70
CA THR A 140 9.65 2.98 0.17
C THR A 140 10.70 2.54 1.20
N SER A 141 11.74 3.35 1.37
CA SER A 141 12.77 3.17 2.39
C SER A 141 12.43 4.04 3.60
N LEU A 142 12.42 3.43 4.78
CA LEU A 142 12.15 4.12 6.04
C LEU A 142 13.39 4.06 6.92
N ALA A 143 13.78 5.20 7.48
CA ALA A 143 14.89 5.32 8.40
C ALA A 143 14.45 5.94 9.73
N TRP A 144 14.48 5.15 10.79
CA TRP A 144 14.14 5.59 12.14
C TRP A 144 15.35 6.16 12.87
N VAL A 145 15.11 7.23 13.62
CA VAL A 145 16.06 7.83 14.57
C VAL A 145 15.37 7.97 15.91
N PHE A 146 15.79 7.19 16.91
CA PHE A 146 15.26 7.24 18.27
C PHE A 146 16.21 8.02 19.17
N SER A 147 15.69 8.96 19.95
CA SER A 147 16.41 9.62 21.04
C SER A 147 15.98 9.00 22.36
N THR A 148 16.95 8.57 23.17
CA THR A 148 16.68 7.76 24.38
C THR A 148 17.36 8.27 25.62
N GLU A 149 16.88 7.82 26.78
CA GLU A 149 17.48 8.00 28.09
C GLU A 149 17.73 6.64 28.74
N ASN A 150 18.82 6.52 29.49
CA ASN A 150 19.16 5.33 30.26
C ASN A 150 19.07 4.01 29.45
N THR A 151 19.36 4.07 28.14
CA THR A 151 19.18 2.97 27.20
C THR A 151 20.52 2.53 26.63
N ASP A 152 20.82 1.24 26.76
CA ASP A 152 22.06 0.69 26.22
C ASP A 152 21.87 0.05 24.85
N ASN A 153 20.73 -0.62 24.65
CA ASN A 153 20.41 -1.34 23.42
C ASN A 153 18.94 -1.13 23.01
N ILE A 154 18.72 -1.11 21.69
CA ILE A 154 17.39 -1.22 21.10
C ILE A 154 17.45 -2.31 20.04
N GLU A 155 16.52 -3.27 20.11
CA GLU A 155 16.34 -4.27 19.07
C GLU A 155 15.08 -3.94 18.26
N PHE A 156 15.22 -3.98 16.93
CA PHE A 156 14.13 -3.78 15.99
C PHE A 156 13.67 -5.14 15.48
N LEU A 157 12.41 -5.48 15.72
CA LEU A 157 11.80 -6.74 15.33
C LEU A 157 10.85 -6.49 14.16
N LEU A 158 11.12 -7.10 13.00
CA LEU A 158 10.25 -7.07 11.83
C LEU A 158 9.40 -8.35 11.77
N GLY A 159 8.08 -8.21 11.89
CA GLY A 159 7.11 -9.28 11.82
C GLY A 159 7.41 -10.41 12.81
N SER A 160 7.47 -11.64 12.31
CA SER A 160 7.85 -12.84 13.07
C SER A 160 9.34 -13.21 12.94
N GLY A 161 10.17 -12.28 12.47
CA GLY A 161 11.61 -12.49 12.31
C GLY A 161 12.36 -12.53 13.65
N ASN A 162 13.69 -12.51 13.56
CA ASN A 162 14.53 -12.32 14.74
C ASN A 162 14.74 -10.81 14.99
N PRO A 163 14.75 -10.35 16.25
CA PRO A 163 15.12 -8.98 16.57
C PRO A 163 16.55 -8.66 16.10
N VAL A 164 16.74 -7.45 15.57
CA VAL A 164 18.04 -6.97 15.09
C VAL A 164 18.46 -5.76 15.94
N SER A 165 19.65 -5.79 16.51
CA SER A 165 20.17 -4.64 17.26
C SER A 165 20.37 -3.43 16.34
N MET A 166 19.91 -2.28 16.79
CA MET A 166 20.02 -1.01 16.09
C MET A 166 21.43 -0.42 16.22
N GLY A 167 21.84 0.38 15.24
CA GLY A 167 23.07 1.17 15.33
C GLY A 167 22.94 2.24 16.40
N LYS A 168 24.01 2.55 17.13
CA LYS A 168 24.02 3.53 18.23
C LYS A 168 25.05 4.63 17.99
N GLN A 169 24.65 5.89 18.22
CA GLN A 169 25.54 7.04 18.28
C GLN A 169 25.14 7.95 19.44
N GLY A 170 25.96 7.96 20.50
CA GLY A 170 25.62 8.66 21.74
C GLY A 170 24.33 8.10 22.35
N SER A 171 23.33 8.97 22.53
CA SER A 171 21.99 8.62 23.03
C SER A 171 20.95 8.37 21.93
N SER A 172 21.40 8.29 20.67
CA SER A 172 20.53 8.06 19.52
C SER A 172 20.73 6.68 18.91
N PHE A 173 19.65 6.09 18.42
CA PHE A 173 19.64 4.79 17.75
C PHE A 173 19.02 4.89 16.36
N PHE A 174 19.56 4.10 15.41
CA PHE A 174 19.24 4.22 13.99
C PHE A 174 18.97 2.86 13.38
N TYR A 175 17.94 2.78 12.56
CA TYR A 175 17.60 1.60 11.78
C TYR A 175 16.97 2.02 10.46
N GLY A 176 17.37 1.37 9.37
CA GLY A 176 16.83 1.63 8.03
C GLY A 176 16.35 0.33 7.41
N TYR A 177 15.19 0.37 6.76
CA TYR A 177 14.64 -0.78 6.06
C TYR A 177 13.79 -0.37 4.86
N LYS A 178 13.85 -1.15 3.78
CA LYS A 178 13.04 -0.97 2.57
C LYS A 178 11.85 -1.92 2.60
N PHE A 179 10.64 -1.38 2.54
CA PHE A 179 9.41 -2.15 2.68
C PHE A 179 8.84 -2.56 1.33
N MET A 180 8.62 -3.86 1.15
CA MET A 180 8.07 -4.44 -0.09
C MET A 180 6.65 -5.02 0.11
N ARG A 181 6.22 -5.17 1.36
CA ARG A 181 4.93 -5.75 1.76
C ARG A 181 4.56 -5.27 3.15
N ASP A 182 3.28 -5.37 3.48
CA ASP A 182 2.75 -5.11 4.82
C ASP A 182 3.57 -5.83 5.88
N THR A 183 4.07 -5.07 6.85
CA THR A 183 4.96 -5.59 7.88
C THR A 183 4.68 -4.89 9.20
N ASN A 184 4.33 -5.66 10.22
CA ASN A 184 4.30 -5.18 11.59
C ASN A 184 5.72 -5.12 12.14
N TYR A 185 6.01 -4.19 13.03
CA TYR A 185 7.30 -4.14 13.69
C TYR A 185 7.18 -3.75 15.15
N SER A 186 8.16 -4.21 15.93
CA SER A 186 8.27 -3.89 17.35
C SER A 186 9.64 -3.32 17.68
N ILE A 187 9.68 -2.40 18.64
CA ILE A 187 10.91 -1.78 19.14
C ILE A 187 11.10 -2.24 20.57
N LEU A 188 12.14 -3.04 20.82
CA LEU A 188 12.45 -3.59 22.13
C LEU A 188 13.57 -2.77 22.77
N VAL A 189 13.27 -2.12 23.89
CA VAL A 189 14.21 -1.23 24.57
C VAL A 189 14.80 -1.90 25.81
N SER A 190 16.12 -1.82 25.99
CA SER A 190 16.80 -2.39 27.16
C SER A 190 18.03 -1.62 27.61
N ASN A 191 18.45 -1.91 28.84
CA ASN A 191 19.75 -1.48 29.36
C ASN A 191 20.43 -2.63 30.15
N LYS A 192 21.67 -2.42 30.60
CA LYS A 192 22.42 -3.45 31.34
C LYS A 192 21.75 -3.96 32.61
N GLN A 193 20.82 -3.19 33.18
CA GLN A 193 20.16 -3.49 34.45
C GLN A 193 18.76 -4.06 34.27
N ILE A 194 18.10 -3.74 33.15
CA ILE A 194 16.71 -4.08 32.86
C ILE A 194 16.64 -4.66 31.44
N GLU A 195 16.38 -5.96 31.37
CA GLU A 195 16.12 -6.64 30.10
C GLU A 195 14.68 -6.41 29.64
N ARG A 196 14.54 -6.11 28.33
CA ARG A 196 13.32 -6.16 27.50
C ARG A 196 12.00 -5.84 28.23
N LYS A 197 11.90 -4.64 28.80
CA LYS A 197 10.70 -4.25 29.58
C LYS A 197 9.68 -3.42 28.79
N ASP A 198 10.12 -2.70 27.75
CA ASP A 198 9.26 -1.83 26.96
C ASP A 198 9.30 -2.21 25.49
N SER A 199 8.13 -2.51 24.93
CA SER A 199 7.96 -2.85 23.51
C SER A 199 6.88 -1.98 22.88
N LEU A 200 7.30 -1.11 21.97
CA LEU A 200 6.38 -0.38 21.10
C LEU A 200 6.05 -1.26 19.90
N HIS A 201 4.79 -1.21 19.45
CA HIS A 201 4.29 -2.01 18.33
C HIS A 201 3.62 -1.10 17.31
N TYR A 202 3.99 -1.27 16.04
CA TYR A 202 3.53 -0.45 14.94
C TYR A 202 3.39 -1.28 13.66
N ASN A 203 2.80 -0.69 12.64
CA ASN A 203 2.57 -1.30 11.34
C ASN A 203 3.06 -0.40 10.20
N VAL A 204 3.69 -1.01 9.20
CA VAL A 204 3.88 -0.39 7.88
C VAL A 204 2.96 -1.09 6.89
N SER A 205 2.01 -0.35 6.35
CA SER A 205 1.12 -0.79 5.27
C SER A 205 1.67 -0.32 3.93
N VAL A 206 1.87 -1.27 3.03
CA VAL A 206 2.51 -1.08 1.73
C VAL A 206 1.45 -1.14 0.64
N ILE A 207 1.35 -0.08 -0.15
CA ILE A 207 0.47 -0.03 -1.33
C ILE A 207 1.25 -0.56 -2.54
N PRO A 208 0.89 -1.73 -3.11
CA PRO A 208 1.54 -2.26 -4.29
C PRO A 208 1.23 -1.42 -5.53
N ASP A 209 2.21 -1.36 -6.41
CA ASP A 209 2.11 -0.70 -7.71
C ASP A 209 1.27 -1.54 -8.68
N GLN A 210 0.27 -0.93 -9.33
CA GLN A 210 -0.66 -1.64 -10.21
C GLN A 210 -0.09 -1.86 -11.61
N PHE A 211 -0.77 -2.69 -12.40
CA PHE A 211 -0.43 -2.83 -13.83
C PHE A 211 -1.15 -1.73 -14.61
N PRO A 212 -0.54 -1.23 -15.71
CA PRO A 212 -1.20 -0.25 -16.56
C PRO A 212 -2.44 -0.86 -17.22
N SER A 213 -3.43 -0.02 -17.48
CA SER A 213 -4.61 -0.36 -18.27
C SER A 213 -4.48 0.19 -19.68
N ILE A 214 -5.01 -0.52 -20.68
CA ILE A 214 -5.03 -0.05 -22.08
C ILE A 214 -6.33 -0.49 -22.76
N ASN A 215 -6.97 0.45 -23.44
CA ASN A 215 -8.14 0.23 -24.28
C ASN A 215 -7.87 0.79 -25.68
N VAL A 216 -8.19 0.01 -26.71
CA VAL A 216 -7.94 0.39 -28.11
C VAL A 216 -9.15 0.07 -28.96
N GLN A 217 -9.57 1.05 -29.75
CA GLN A 217 -10.62 0.92 -30.75
C GLN A 217 -10.01 0.97 -32.14
N GLN A 218 -10.49 0.09 -33.01
CA GLN A 218 -10.07 -0.03 -34.39
C GLN A 218 -11.14 0.54 -35.33
N TYR A 219 -10.71 1.41 -36.23
CA TYR A 219 -11.53 1.95 -37.32
C TYR A 219 -10.93 1.51 -38.65
N ASN A 220 -11.69 0.70 -39.39
CA ASN A 220 -11.28 0.16 -40.69
C ASN A 220 -11.94 0.94 -41.82
N ASP A 221 -11.20 1.15 -42.90
CA ASP A 221 -11.80 1.54 -44.17
C ASP A 221 -12.57 0.35 -44.76
N SER A 222 -13.86 0.55 -45.01
CA SER A 222 -14.78 -0.46 -45.54
C SER A 222 -14.53 -0.86 -46.99
N LEU A 223 -13.76 -0.08 -47.75
CA LEU A 223 -13.60 -0.28 -49.20
C LEU A 223 -12.38 -1.14 -49.56
N THR A 224 -11.24 -0.92 -48.90
CA THR A 224 -9.97 -1.60 -49.25
C THR A 224 -9.38 -2.41 -48.09
N GLY A 225 -9.64 -2.00 -46.84
CA GLY A 225 -9.01 -2.61 -45.66
C GLY A 225 -7.48 -2.48 -45.62
N ASP A 226 -6.91 -1.57 -46.42
CA ASP A 226 -5.45 -1.35 -46.52
C ASP A 226 -4.92 -0.45 -45.40
N TYR A 227 -5.80 0.37 -44.82
CA TYR A 227 -5.46 1.31 -43.76
C TYR A 227 -6.33 1.06 -42.54
N VAL A 228 -5.70 1.13 -41.37
CA VAL A 228 -6.37 1.00 -40.09
C VAL A 228 -5.97 2.13 -39.17
N LEU A 229 -6.97 2.82 -38.62
CA LEU A 229 -6.78 3.80 -37.57
C LEU A 229 -7.09 3.17 -36.21
N PHE A 230 -6.12 3.24 -35.31
CA PHE A 230 -6.29 2.89 -33.91
C PHE A 230 -6.40 4.15 -33.06
N VAL A 231 -7.46 4.22 -32.27
CA VAL A 231 -7.63 5.23 -31.23
C VAL A 231 -7.59 4.51 -29.91
N GLY A 232 -6.62 4.85 -29.06
CA GLY A 232 -6.41 4.16 -27.79
C GLY A 232 -6.16 5.10 -26.65
N GLU A 233 -6.46 4.60 -25.45
CA GLU A 233 -6.14 5.24 -24.18
C GLU A 233 -5.46 4.21 -23.28
N ALA A 234 -4.37 4.62 -22.63
CA ALA A 234 -3.69 3.85 -21.61
C ALA A 234 -3.59 4.69 -20.33
N GLY A 235 -3.74 4.05 -19.17
CA GLY A 235 -3.71 4.74 -17.89
C GLY A 235 -3.07 3.89 -16.80
N ASP A 236 -2.40 4.56 -15.88
CA ASP A 236 -1.62 3.97 -14.79
C ASP A 236 -1.59 4.91 -13.56
N ASP A 237 -1.37 4.37 -12.36
CA ASP A 237 -1.37 5.13 -11.12
C ASP A 237 -0.12 6.02 -10.95
N TYR A 238 1.03 5.58 -11.46
CA TYR A 238 2.29 6.35 -11.41
C TYR A 238 2.81 6.77 -12.78
N GLY A 239 2.32 6.16 -13.85
CA GLY A 239 2.40 6.67 -15.20
C GLY A 239 2.80 5.64 -16.25
N VAL A 240 2.18 5.76 -17.42
CA VAL A 240 2.57 5.01 -18.61
C VAL A 240 3.84 5.63 -19.20
N LYS A 241 4.88 4.82 -19.32
CA LYS A 241 6.18 5.20 -19.88
C LYS A 241 6.21 5.16 -21.40
N ASN A 242 5.64 4.11 -21.99
CA ASN A 242 5.58 3.97 -23.43
C ASN A 242 4.41 3.08 -23.87
N VAL A 243 4.02 3.25 -25.14
CA VAL A 243 3.07 2.40 -25.84
C VAL A 243 3.73 1.90 -27.13
N SER A 244 3.55 0.62 -27.42
CA SER A 244 4.07 -0.02 -28.62
C SER A 244 3.02 -0.85 -29.32
N LEU A 245 3.01 -0.82 -30.66
CA LEU A 245 2.22 -1.71 -31.50
C LEU A 245 3.09 -2.91 -31.87
N ASN A 246 2.75 -4.07 -31.32
CA ASN A 246 3.44 -5.32 -31.61
C ASN A 246 2.61 -6.11 -32.62
N TYR A 247 3.26 -6.62 -33.66
CA TYR A 247 2.59 -7.37 -34.72
C TYR A 247 3.37 -8.64 -35.07
N SER A 248 2.64 -9.63 -35.59
CA SER A 248 3.15 -10.92 -36.02
C SER A 248 2.51 -11.27 -37.35
N ILE A 249 3.36 -11.56 -38.34
CA ILE A 249 2.95 -11.93 -39.69
C ILE A 249 3.18 -13.42 -39.85
N GLN A 250 2.10 -14.17 -40.05
CA GLN A 250 2.14 -15.57 -40.36
C GLN A 250 1.90 -15.77 -41.86
N LYS A 251 2.96 -16.20 -42.57
CA LYS A 251 2.86 -16.54 -43.99
C LYS A 251 2.02 -17.79 -44.20
N THR A 252 1.19 -17.77 -45.24
CA THR A 252 0.42 -18.93 -45.67
C THR A 252 0.52 -19.13 -47.18
N ASN A 253 0.29 -20.35 -47.66
CA ASN A 253 0.12 -20.61 -49.09
C ASN A 253 -1.32 -20.29 -49.56
N GLU A 254 -1.58 -20.40 -50.86
CA GLU A 254 -2.91 -20.18 -51.48
C GLU A 254 -4.04 -21.05 -50.88
N LYS A 255 -3.71 -22.12 -50.16
CA LYS A 255 -4.65 -23.01 -49.46
C LYS A 255 -4.83 -22.66 -47.98
N GLY A 256 -4.22 -21.56 -47.50
CA GLY A 256 -4.25 -21.11 -46.10
C GLY A 256 -3.38 -21.94 -45.16
N VAL A 257 -2.48 -22.77 -45.68
CA VAL A 257 -1.54 -23.58 -44.87
C VAL A 257 -0.33 -22.73 -44.51
N ILE A 258 0.04 -22.74 -43.23
CA ILE A 258 1.18 -22.01 -42.69
C ILE A 258 2.49 -22.41 -43.40
N THR A 259 3.18 -21.44 -43.97
CA THR A 259 4.44 -21.60 -44.71
C THR A 259 5.57 -20.82 -44.02
N GLY A 260 6.09 -21.39 -42.93
CA GLY A 260 7.27 -20.86 -42.22
C GLY A 260 6.98 -20.19 -40.88
N PRO A 261 8.04 -19.72 -40.17
CA PRO A 261 7.92 -19.10 -38.85
C PRO A 261 7.27 -17.71 -38.94
N ALA A 262 6.53 -17.33 -37.90
CA ALA A 262 5.93 -16.01 -37.80
C ALA A 262 7.00 -14.92 -37.69
N LYS A 263 6.87 -13.84 -38.48
CA LYS A 263 7.76 -12.69 -38.42
C LYS A 263 7.17 -11.64 -37.47
N ASN A 264 7.85 -11.40 -36.36
CA ASN A 264 7.44 -10.42 -35.37
C ASN A 264 8.09 -9.05 -35.64
N GLY A 265 7.35 -7.99 -35.34
CA GLY A 265 7.85 -6.62 -35.35
C GLY A 265 7.18 -5.79 -34.25
N SER A 266 7.78 -4.65 -33.95
CA SER A 266 7.27 -3.70 -32.97
C SER A 266 7.47 -2.29 -33.48
N MET A 267 6.46 -1.45 -33.33
CA MET A 267 6.49 -0.03 -33.68
C MET A 267 6.18 0.79 -32.44
N ALA A 268 7.05 1.75 -32.13
CA ALA A 268 6.81 2.68 -31.04
C ALA A 268 5.68 3.65 -31.42
N VAL A 269 4.70 3.80 -30.54
CA VAL A 269 3.63 4.78 -30.71
C VAL A 269 4.08 6.10 -30.08
N PRO A 270 4.02 7.23 -30.80
CA PRO A 270 4.44 8.51 -30.25
C PRO A 270 3.46 8.96 -29.16
N VAL A 271 3.89 8.84 -27.90
CA VAL A 271 3.10 9.23 -26.73
C VAL A 271 3.92 10.07 -25.77
N LYS A 272 3.26 11.02 -25.09
CA LYS A 272 3.87 11.74 -23.97
C LYS A 272 3.66 10.91 -22.70
N PRO A 273 4.72 10.56 -21.95
CA PRO A 273 4.58 9.81 -20.71
C PRO A 273 3.72 10.55 -19.68
N GLY A 274 2.91 9.81 -18.92
CA GLY A 274 2.02 10.37 -17.91
C GLY A 274 0.99 9.37 -17.36
N PRO A 275 0.15 9.78 -16.39
CA PRO A 275 -0.84 8.92 -15.74
C PRO A 275 -1.99 8.50 -16.68
N SER A 276 -2.31 9.31 -17.68
CA SER A 276 -3.22 8.95 -18.78
C SER A 276 -2.62 9.41 -20.10
N VAL A 277 -2.65 8.51 -21.08
CA VAL A 277 -2.03 8.65 -22.38
C VAL A 277 -3.04 8.28 -23.44
N GLN A 278 -3.38 9.24 -24.29
CA GLN A 278 -4.20 9.01 -25.48
C GLN A 278 -3.32 9.00 -26.72
N PHE A 279 -3.62 8.11 -27.64
CA PHE A 279 -2.86 7.98 -28.87
C PHE A 279 -3.72 7.62 -30.06
N ASN A 280 -3.32 8.15 -31.21
CA ASN A 280 -3.87 7.82 -32.52
C ASN A 280 -2.76 7.23 -33.37
N GLN A 281 -2.89 5.96 -33.75
CA GLN A 281 -1.89 5.27 -34.55
C GLN A 281 -2.52 4.84 -35.87
N PHE A 282 -1.92 5.29 -36.97
CA PHE A 282 -2.24 4.80 -38.31
C PHE A 282 -1.32 3.62 -38.64
N LEU A 283 -1.91 2.53 -39.12
CA LEU A 283 -1.21 1.38 -39.66
C LEU A 283 -1.52 1.25 -41.14
N ASP A 284 -0.49 1.40 -41.96
CA ASP A 284 -0.51 1.10 -43.38
C ASP A 284 -0.12 -0.37 -43.59
N ILE A 285 -1.10 -1.21 -43.90
CA ILE A 285 -0.90 -2.65 -44.07
C ILE A 285 -0.13 -2.94 -45.36
N THR A 286 -0.18 -2.05 -46.34
CA THR A 286 0.53 -2.24 -47.63
C THR A 286 2.05 -2.28 -47.43
N GLN A 287 2.57 -1.52 -46.47
CA GLN A 287 4.00 -1.49 -46.12
C GLN A 287 4.51 -2.81 -45.52
N LEU A 288 3.61 -3.63 -45.00
CA LEU A 288 3.95 -4.95 -44.43
C LEU A 288 4.14 -6.03 -45.51
N ASN A 289 3.90 -5.71 -46.79
CA ASN A 289 4.09 -6.59 -47.96
C ASN A 289 3.46 -7.98 -47.77
N LEU A 290 2.21 -8.03 -47.29
CA LEU A 290 1.46 -9.27 -47.08
C LEU A 290 1.07 -9.93 -48.41
N GLU A 291 1.26 -11.24 -48.50
CA GLU A 291 0.78 -12.07 -49.63
C GLU A 291 -0.69 -12.49 -49.40
N ALA A 292 -1.36 -12.93 -50.46
CA ALA A 292 -2.75 -13.37 -50.39
C ALA A 292 -2.90 -14.58 -49.45
N GLY A 293 -3.78 -14.47 -48.44
CA GLY A 293 -3.98 -15.49 -47.40
C GLY A 293 -3.19 -15.26 -46.11
N ASP A 294 -2.16 -14.41 -46.12
CA ASP A 294 -1.35 -14.13 -44.93
C ASP A 294 -2.19 -13.58 -43.78
N LYS A 295 -1.81 -14.00 -42.57
CA LYS A 295 -2.47 -13.58 -41.34
C LYS A 295 -1.58 -12.64 -40.56
N LEU A 296 -2.10 -11.45 -40.30
CA LEU A 296 -1.47 -10.41 -39.50
C LEU A 296 -2.22 -10.32 -38.16
N THR A 297 -1.51 -10.62 -37.07
CA THR A 297 -2.01 -10.50 -35.70
C THR A 297 -1.28 -9.35 -35.01
N TYR A 298 -2.00 -8.43 -34.38
CA TYR A 298 -1.37 -7.28 -33.71
C TYR A 298 -2.12 -6.86 -32.45
N TYR A 299 -1.36 -6.28 -31.52
CA TYR A 299 -1.86 -5.77 -30.25
C TYR A 299 -0.99 -4.59 -29.79
N PHE A 300 -1.57 -3.70 -29.00
CA PHE A 300 -0.84 -2.65 -28.34
C PHE A 300 -0.36 -3.13 -26.97
N SER A 301 0.84 -2.72 -26.57
CA SER A 301 1.39 -2.95 -25.24
C SER A 301 1.68 -1.60 -24.60
N ALA A 302 1.02 -1.31 -23.48
CA ALA A 302 1.35 -0.18 -22.62
C ALA A 302 2.27 -0.67 -21.49
N CYS A 303 3.34 0.06 -21.23
CA CYS A 303 4.30 -0.25 -20.19
C CYS A 303 4.43 0.91 -19.21
N ASP A 304 4.46 0.62 -17.92
CA ASP A 304 4.55 1.59 -16.82
C ASP A 304 5.99 2.08 -16.57
N ASN A 305 6.15 2.86 -15.51
CA ASN A 305 7.42 3.37 -15.00
C ASN A 305 7.88 2.70 -13.68
N ASP A 306 7.36 1.52 -13.30
CA ASP A 306 7.71 0.86 -12.03
C ASP A 306 9.23 0.66 -11.91
N GLY A 307 9.83 1.36 -10.95
CA GLY A 307 11.26 1.32 -10.66
C GLY A 307 11.68 0.28 -9.61
N VAL A 308 10.72 -0.40 -8.99
CA VAL A 308 10.91 -1.33 -7.88
C VAL A 308 10.84 -2.78 -8.34
N ASN A 309 9.77 -3.17 -9.05
CA ASN A 309 9.63 -4.53 -9.61
C ASN A 309 10.15 -4.62 -11.05
N GLY A 310 10.46 -3.47 -11.65
CA GLY A 310 10.74 -3.33 -13.07
C GLY A 310 9.48 -3.09 -13.87
N THR A 311 9.65 -2.55 -15.07
CA THR A 311 8.55 -2.13 -15.95
C THR A 311 7.56 -3.27 -16.18
N LYS A 312 6.30 -3.04 -15.80
CA LYS A 312 5.20 -3.96 -16.11
C LYS A 312 4.48 -3.48 -17.36
N CYS A 313 3.97 -4.44 -18.13
CA CYS A 313 3.32 -4.17 -19.39
C CYS A 313 2.00 -4.92 -19.50
N THR A 314 0.99 -4.24 -20.02
CA THR A 314 -0.34 -4.79 -20.29
C THR A 314 -0.64 -4.73 -21.78
N LYS A 315 -1.26 -5.79 -22.29
CA LYS A 315 -1.63 -5.92 -23.70
C LYS A 315 -3.08 -5.51 -23.90
N SER A 316 -3.35 -4.83 -25.01
CA SER A 316 -4.72 -4.60 -25.50
C SER A 316 -5.35 -5.89 -25.99
N VAL A 317 -6.62 -5.78 -26.42
CA VAL A 317 -7.23 -6.80 -27.27
C VAL A 317 -6.35 -7.07 -28.50
N THR A 318 -6.31 -8.33 -28.91
CA THR A 318 -5.58 -8.77 -30.09
C THR A 318 -6.48 -8.66 -31.30
N PHE A 319 -6.03 -7.92 -32.29
CA PHE A 319 -6.69 -7.75 -33.57
C PHE A 319 -6.08 -8.68 -34.61
N ASN A 320 -6.89 -9.10 -35.57
CA ASN A 320 -6.48 -10.01 -36.63
C ASN A 320 -6.93 -9.46 -37.98
N TYR A 321 -6.02 -9.50 -38.94
CA TYR A 321 -6.27 -9.15 -40.33
C TYR A 321 -5.81 -10.31 -41.21
N GLU A 322 -6.66 -10.73 -42.14
CA GLU A 322 -6.34 -11.76 -43.13
C GLU A 322 -6.51 -11.13 -44.51
N LYS A 323 -5.43 -11.12 -45.30
CA LYS A 323 -5.49 -10.58 -46.65
C LYS A 323 -6.33 -11.52 -47.53
N PRO A 324 -7.45 -11.06 -48.12
CA PRO A 324 -8.30 -11.93 -48.94
C PRO A 324 -7.52 -12.52 -50.12
N THR A 325 -7.80 -13.78 -50.45
CA THR A 325 -7.31 -14.38 -51.71
C THR A 325 -8.13 -13.89 -52.89
N GLU A 326 -7.60 -13.93 -54.12
CA GLU A 326 -8.32 -13.52 -55.33
C GLU A 326 -9.71 -14.17 -55.43
N LYS A 327 -9.82 -15.48 -55.16
CA LYS A 327 -11.12 -16.19 -55.12
C LYS A 327 -12.09 -15.66 -54.07
N LYS A 328 -11.59 -15.22 -52.91
CA LYS A 328 -12.41 -14.67 -51.83
C LYS A 328 -12.80 -13.22 -52.15
N LEU A 329 -11.92 -12.48 -52.80
CA LEU A 329 -12.18 -11.15 -53.33
C LEU A 329 -13.25 -11.19 -54.41
N ASP A 330 -13.14 -12.09 -55.39
CA ASP A 330 -14.15 -12.33 -56.43
C ASP A 330 -15.50 -12.68 -55.81
N SER A 331 -15.54 -13.56 -54.81
CA SER A 331 -16.78 -13.90 -54.11
C SER A 331 -17.37 -12.72 -53.31
N ILE A 332 -16.53 -11.85 -52.73
CA ILE A 332 -17.00 -10.63 -52.04
C ILE A 332 -17.54 -9.63 -53.06
N LEU A 333 -16.87 -9.45 -54.20
CA LEU A 333 -17.31 -8.59 -55.29
C LEU A 333 -18.63 -9.09 -55.90
N GLU A 334 -18.76 -10.40 -56.16
CA GLU A 334 -20.00 -11.02 -56.62
C GLU A 334 -21.14 -10.80 -55.62
N LYS A 335 -20.92 -11.03 -54.32
CA LYS A 335 -21.94 -10.79 -53.29
C LYS A 335 -22.33 -9.32 -53.17
N ASN A 336 -21.37 -8.40 -53.28
CA ASN A 336 -21.65 -6.97 -53.28
C ASN A 336 -22.45 -6.58 -54.52
N GLN A 337 -22.09 -7.10 -55.70
CA GLN A 337 -22.81 -6.87 -56.95
C GLN A 337 -24.23 -7.43 -56.91
N GLU A 338 -24.43 -8.64 -56.37
CA GLU A 338 -25.75 -9.24 -56.15
C GLU A 338 -26.60 -8.39 -55.21
N GLN A 339 -26.01 -7.92 -54.11
CA GLN A 339 -26.72 -7.08 -53.14
C GLN A 339 -27.11 -5.73 -53.75
N ILE A 340 -26.22 -5.11 -54.52
CA ILE A 340 -26.50 -3.87 -55.27
C ILE A 340 -27.63 -4.11 -56.28
N ASN A 341 -27.57 -5.19 -57.06
CA ASN A 341 -28.60 -5.53 -58.04
C ASN A 341 -29.96 -5.79 -57.37
N LYS A 342 -29.96 -6.43 -56.20
CA LYS A 342 -31.17 -6.68 -55.41
C LYS A 342 -31.75 -5.38 -54.84
N ASP A 343 -30.91 -4.51 -54.29
CA ASP A 343 -31.31 -3.20 -53.79
C ASP A 343 -31.89 -2.35 -54.94
N LEU A 344 -31.23 -2.30 -56.10
CA LEU A 344 -31.71 -1.61 -57.31
C LEU A 344 -33.05 -2.18 -57.81
N ASN A 345 -33.21 -3.50 -57.87
CA ASN A 345 -34.47 -4.12 -58.28
C ASN A 345 -35.61 -3.82 -57.31
N ASN A 346 -35.34 -3.80 -56.01
CA ASN A 346 -36.33 -3.45 -55.00
C ASN A 346 -36.73 -1.97 -55.10
N THR A 347 -35.76 -1.07 -55.27
CA THR A 347 -36.02 0.35 -55.48
C THR A 347 -36.80 0.60 -56.78
N SER A 348 -36.48 -0.12 -57.87
CA SER A 348 -37.23 -0.05 -59.13
C SER A 348 -38.69 -0.48 -58.95
N LYS A 349 -38.94 -1.59 -58.24
CA LYS A 349 -40.31 -2.05 -57.94
C LYS A 349 -41.09 -1.05 -57.08
N GLN A 350 -40.41 -0.39 -56.14
CA GLN A 350 -41.01 0.66 -55.32
C GLN A 350 -41.35 1.89 -56.16
N ALA A 351 -40.47 2.31 -57.07
CA ALA A 351 -40.72 3.39 -58.02
C ALA A 351 -41.92 3.09 -58.94
N ASP A 352 -42.01 1.88 -59.49
CA ASP A 352 -43.14 1.46 -60.32
C ASP A 352 -44.47 1.47 -59.55
N LYS A 353 -44.45 1.04 -58.28
CA LYS A 353 -45.63 1.08 -57.41
C LYS A 353 -46.03 2.52 -57.10
N MET A 354 -45.05 3.38 -56.84
CA MET A 354 -45.28 4.80 -56.57
C MET A 354 -45.85 5.53 -57.80
N ASP A 355 -45.36 5.25 -59.01
CA ASP A 355 -45.91 5.80 -60.27
C ASP A 355 -47.39 5.42 -60.45
N LYS A 356 -47.74 4.16 -60.16
CA LYS A 356 -49.14 3.71 -60.18
C LYS A 356 -50.00 4.43 -59.13
N GLU A 357 -49.50 4.58 -57.91
CA GLU A 357 -50.22 5.29 -56.84
C GLU A 357 -50.41 6.78 -57.17
N ILE A 358 -49.41 7.43 -57.80
CA ILE A 358 -49.51 8.81 -58.29
C ILE A 358 -50.56 8.94 -59.38
N LYS A 359 -50.59 8.05 -60.38
CA LYS A 359 -51.60 8.07 -61.45
C LYS A 359 -53.01 7.89 -60.91
N GLN A 360 -53.21 6.95 -59.99
CA GLN A 360 -54.50 6.74 -59.32
C GLN A 360 -54.92 7.98 -58.51
N MET A 361 -53.96 8.65 -57.86
CA MET A 361 -54.24 9.89 -57.15
C MET A 361 -54.62 11.02 -58.10
N GLN A 362 -53.90 11.19 -59.22
CA GLN A 362 -54.23 12.17 -60.25
C GLN A 362 -55.66 11.97 -60.81
N GLU A 363 -56.03 10.72 -61.14
CA GLU A 363 -57.37 10.39 -61.60
C GLU A 363 -58.45 10.70 -60.55
N LYS A 364 -58.19 10.36 -59.28
CA LYS A 364 -59.11 10.63 -58.16
C LYS A 364 -59.30 12.15 -57.93
N LEU A 365 -58.24 12.93 -58.10
CA LEU A 365 -58.27 14.39 -57.95
C LEU A 365 -58.99 15.08 -59.12
N LEU A 366 -58.86 14.58 -60.35
CA LEU A 366 -59.58 15.10 -61.52
C LEU A 366 -61.11 14.95 -61.40
N GLN A 367 -61.59 14.03 -60.56
CA GLN A 367 -63.02 13.77 -60.33
C GLN A 367 -63.59 14.53 -59.12
N LYS A 368 -62.78 15.27 -58.36
CA LYS A 368 -63.18 15.99 -57.15
C LYS A 368 -62.97 17.50 -57.30
N ASN A 369 -63.94 18.29 -56.83
CA ASN A 369 -63.84 19.75 -56.83
C ASN A 369 -63.09 20.33 -55.61
N GLU A 370 -62.96 19.57 -54.51
CA GLU A 370 -62.21 19.96 -53.31
C GLU A 370 -61.45 18.78 -52.68
N LEU A 371 -60.29 19.07 -52.09
CA LEU A 371 -59.41 18.10 -51.40
C LEU A 371 -59.90 17.82 -49.98
N ASP A 372 -60.19 16.56 -49.66
CA ASP A 372 -60.48 16.13 -48.29
C ASP A 372 -59.19 15.84 -47.47
N TRP A 373 -59.35 15.59 -46.17
CA TRP A 373 -58.23 15.31 -45.27
C TRP A 373 -57.50 14.00 -45.61
N GLU A 374 -58.22 12.99 -46.10
CA GLU A 374 -57.66 11.68 -46.44
C GLU A 374 -56.75 11.79 -47.68
N ASP A 375 -57.15 12.59 -48.66
CA ASP A 375 -56.36 12.90 -49.85
C ASP A 375 -55.08 13.67 -49.49
N LYS A 376 -55.15 14.64 -48.57
CA LYS A 376 -53.95 15.35 -48.07
C LYS A 376 -52.97 14.40 -47.38
N LYS A 377 -53.46 13.52 -46.51
CA LYS A 377 -52.64 12.53 -45.80
C LYS A 377 -51.96 11.56 -46.78
N LYS A 378 -52.69 11.08 -47.79
CA LYS A 378 -52.13 10.17 -48.80
C LYS A 378 -51.04 10.84 -49.65
N MET A 379 -51.15 12.15 -49.89
CA MET A 379 -50.14 12.91 -50.63
C MET A 379 -48.88 13.09 -49.79
N GLU A 380 -49.02 13.35 -48.49
CA GLU A 380 -47.92 13.40 -47.53
C GLU A 380 -47.19 12.05 -47.44
N GLU A 381 -47.91 10.92 -47.37
CA GLU A 381 -47.33 9.58 -47.37
C GLU A 381 -46.54 9.28 -48.67
N LEU A 382 -47.01 9.76 -49.83
CA LEU A 382 -46.29 9.62 -51.10
C LEU A 382 -45.02 10.47 -51.15
N MET A 383 -45.08 11.70 -50.62
CA MET A 383 -43.91 12.57 -50.51
C MET A 383 -42.84 11.96 -49.59
N GLU A 384 -43.23 11.46 -48.42
CA GLU A 384 -42.33 10.79 -47.48
C GLU A 384 -41.68 9.54 -48.09
N ARG A 385 -42.46 8.72 -48.82
CA ARG A 385 -41.92 7.56 -49.54
C ARG A 385 -40.94 7.97 -50.64
N ASN A 386 -41.21 9.05 -51.37
CA ASN A 386 -40.29 9.56 -52.38
C ASN A 386 -38.96 10.03 -51.76
N GLU A 387 -39.02 10.77 -50.65
CA GLU A 387 -37.80 11.18 -49.92
C GLU A 387 -37.00 9.97 -49.42
N ASN A 388 -37.67 8.95 -48.88
CA ASN A 388 -37.01 7.73 -48.42
C ASN A 388 -36.36 6.97 -49.59
N MET A 389 -37.04 6.91 -50.74
CA MET A 389 -36.51 6.31 -51.96
C MET A 389 -35.27 7.07 -52.48
N GLN A 390 -35.27 8.40 -52.45
CA GLN A 390 -34.10 9.21 -52.80
C GLN A 390 -32.91 8.90 -51.88
N LYS A 391 -33.13 8.79 -50.56
CA LYS A 391 -32.08 8.39 -49.59
C LYS A 391 -31.55 6.98 -49.87
N GLN A 392 -32.41 6.04 -50.26
CA GLN A 392 -31.98 4.69 -50.64
C GLN A 392 -31.09 4.72 -51.89
N ILE A 393 -31.45 5.50 -52.91
CA ILE A 393 -30.64 5.67 -54.13
C ILE A 393 -29.28 6.28 -53.79
N GLU A 394 -29.23 7.29 -52.93
CA GLU A 394 -27.96 7.87 -52.46
C GLU A 394 -27.09 6.86 -51.72
N ASN A 395 -27.68 6.02 -50.87
CA ASN A 395 -26.96 4.97 -50.17
C ASN A 395 -26.44 3.89 -51.12
N ILE A 396 -27.19 3.53 -52.18
CA ILE A 396 -26.72 2.61 -53.23
C ILE A 396 -25.54 3.25 -53.98
N LYS A 397 -25.61 4.54 -54.33
CA LYS A 397 -24.50 5.26 -54.99
C LYS A 397 -23.21 5.32 -54.16
N LYS A 398 -23.29 5.29 -52.83
CA LYS A 398 -22.11 5.24 -51.94
C LYS A 398 -21.49 3.85 -51.82
N LYS A 399 -22.22 2.79 -52.23
CA LYS A 399 -21.75 1.40 -52.24
C LYS A 399 -21.12 1.00 -53.58
N PHE A 400 -21.40 1.74 -54.65
CA PHE A 400 -20.62 1.76 -55.89
C PHE A 400 -19.32 2.54 -55.66
#